data_AF-A0A959UVR2-F1
#
_entry.id   AF-A0A959UVR2-F1
#
_cell.length_a   1.000
_cell.length_b   1.000
_cell.length_c   1.000
_cell.angle_alpha   90.00
_cell.angle_beta   90.00
_cell.angle_gamma   90.00
#
_symmetry.space_group_name_H-M   'P 1'
#
loop_
_entity.id
_entity.type
_entity.pdbx_description
1 polymer ?
#
loop_
_entity_poly.entity_id
_entity_poly.type
_entity_poly.pdbx_seq_one_letter_code
_entity_poly.pdbx_strand_id
1 'polypeptide(L)'
;GLEFTSYHFANNVLLAADADSTYAFTEDLPGYSKNKFRQIGLRVPLMFEFNTKRAPLPTEELILSGKDMDYDRKGNFHLAFGVVGSWYFDTMYKQKYREDGERVKDRRKASYNTLPYRLAARGQIGFGSLNLFAEYGLTSFFEDGKGPDLVPVSVGITLLGFN
;
A
#
# COMPACT_ATOMS: atom_id res chain seq x y z
N GLY A 1 -9.74 -1.64 -5.91
CA GLY A 1 -9.53 -2.70 -4.90
C GLY A 1 -9.45 -2.09 -3.51
N LEU A 2 -9.43 -2.91 -2.46
CA LEU A 2 -9.16 -2.45 -1.10
C LEU A 2 -7.65 -2.38 -0.86
N GLU A 3 -7.20 -1.35 -0.15
CA GLU A 3 -5.81 -1.16 0.28
C GLU A 3 -5.74 -1.15 1.81
N PHE A 4 -4.77 -1.88 2.36
CA PHE A 4 -4.49 -1.92 3.79
C PHE A 4 -3.01 -1.59 3.99
N THR A 5 -2.72 -0.41 4.50
CA THR A 5 -1.34 0.03 4.77
C THR A 5 -1.05 -0.03 6.26
N SER A 6 0.19 -0.36 6.62
CA SER A 6 0.65 -0.37 8.01
C SER A 6 2.08 0.14 8.06
N TYR A 7 2.26 1.29 8.71
CA TYR A 7 3.54 1.95 8.90
C TYR A 7 4.01 1.69 10.34
N HIS A 8 5.28 1.34 10.50
CA HIS A 8 5.92 1.21 11.80
C HIS A 8 6.93 2.33 11.96
N PHE A 9 6.94 2.95 13.14
CA PHE A 9 7.91 3.98 13.46
C PHE A 9 9.23 3.33 13.87
N ALA A 10 10.34 3.84 13.33
CA ALA A 10 11.68 3.35 13.65
C ALA A 10 12.06 3.58 15.11
N ASN A 11 11.58 4.70 15.68
CA ASN A 11 11.81 5.10 17.06
C ASN A 11 10.55 4.92 17.92
N ASN A 12 10.76 4.86 19.23
CA ASN A 12 9.71 4.93 20.24
C ASN A 12 9.17 6.37 20.33
N VAL A 13 8.31 6.72 19.38
CA VAL A 13 7.68 8.04 19.30
C VAL A 13 6.20 8.01 19.65
N LEU A 14 5.76 8.88 20.54
CA LEU A 14 4.34 9.11 20.75
C LEU A 14 3.86 10.11 19.69
N LEU A 15 2.98 9.65 18.79
CA LEU A 15 2.29 10.54 17.86
C LEU A 15 1.17 11.27 18.58
N ALA A 16 1.32 12.59 18.67
CA ALA A 16 0.28 13.50 19.08
C ALA A 16 -0.14 14.34 17.87
N ALA A 17 -1.42 14.64 17.78
CA ALA A 17 -1.96 15.52 16.75
C ALA A 17 -2.97 16.45 17.42
N ASP A 18 -2.84 17.74 17.13
CA ASP A 18 -3.89 18.73 17.38
C ASP A 18 -4.57 19.10 16.05
N ALA A 19 -5.44 20.12 16.07
CA ALA A 19 -6.20 20.54 14.90
C ALA A 19 -5.30 21.04 13.74
N ASP A 20 -4.11 21.53 14.07
CA ASP A 20 -3.24 22.28 13.17
C ASP A 20 -1.97 21.52 12.78
N SER A 21 -1.52 20.56 13.60
CA SER A 21 -0.26 19.87 13.39
C SER A 21 -0.19 18.48 14.02
N THR A 22 0.62 17.61 13.40
CA THR A 22 1.00 16.30 13.93
C THR A 22 2.49 16.30 14.27
N TYR A 23 2.81 15.97 15.51
CA TYR A 23 4.17 15.94 16.03
C TYR A 23 4.45 14.64 16.80
N ALA A 24 5.74 14.35 16.94
CA ALA A 24 6.24 13.15 17.58
C ALA A 24 7.11 13.53 18.76
N PHE A 25 6.82 12.99 19.94
CA PHE A 25 7.71 13.08 21.10
C PHE A 25 8.52 11.79 21.21
N THR A 26 9.84 11.90 21.32
CA THR A 26 10.70 10.79 21.72
C THR A 26 10.58 10.61 23.23
N GLU A 27 10.14 9.44 23.67
CA GLU A 27 9.97 9.13 25.08
C GLU A 27 10.99 8.07 25.49
N ASP A 28 11.78 8.35 26.53
CA ASP A 28 12.90 7.48 26.93
C ASP A 28 12.44 6.17 27.57
N LEU A 29 11.28 6.11 28.24
CA LEU A 29 10.67 4.89 28.79
C LEU A 29 9.15 5.09 28.99
N PRO A 30 8.30 4.04 28.90
CA PRO A 30 8.65 2.63 28.77
C PRO A 30 8.72 2.17 27.31
N GLY A 31 9.63 1.24 27.01
CA GLY A 31 9.85 0.73 25.66
C GLY A 31 8.58 0.22 24.97
N TYR A 32 8.15 0.93 23.92
CA TYR A 32 6.97 0.52 23.14
C TYR A 32 7.28 -0.77 22.37
N SER A 33 6.54 -1.83 22.68
CA SER A 33 6.65 -3.10 21.93
C SER A 33 6.01 -3.03 20.54
N LYS A 34 5.13 -2.05 20.31
CA LYS A 34 4.44 -1.86 19.03
C LYS A 34 3.98 -0.42 18.88
N ASN A 35 4.46 0.25 17.84
CA ASN A 35 4.05 1.58 17.46
C ASN A 35 3.71 1.59 15.96
N LYS A 36 2.42 1.62 15.62
CA LYS A 36 1.97 1.44 14.23
C LYS A 36 0.82 2.35 13.85
N PHE A 37 0.91 2.91 12.65
CA PHE A 37 -0.15 3.65 11.99
C PHE A 37 -0.75 2.79 10.86
N ARG A 38 -2.08 2.70 10.78
CA ARG A 38 -2.79 1.87 9.80
C ARG A 38 -3.83 2.72 9.06
N GLN A 39 -3.86 2.61 7.74
CA GLN A 39 -4.97 3.12 6.93
C GLN A 39 -5.64 1.98 6.15
N ILE A 40 -6.95 2.10 5.97
CA ILE A 40 -7.74 1.26 5.09
C ILE A 40 -8.42 2.17 4.09
N GLY A 41 -8.33 1.82 2.81
CA GLY A 41 -8.83 2.65 1.73
C GLY A 41 -9.27 1.88 0.51
N LEU A 42 -9.85 2.63 -0.43
CA LEU A 42 -10.08 2.22 -1.80
C LEU A 42 -8.91 2.67 -2.66
N ARG A 43 -8.54 1.82 -3.61
CA ARG A 43 -7.43 2.05 -4.52
C ARG A 43 -7.86 1.80 -5.95
N VAL A 44 -7.63 2.78 -6.80
CA VAL A 44 -8.00 2.80 -8.21
C VAL A 44 -6.75 3.00 -9.06
N PRO A 45 -6.30 1.96 -9.77
CA PRO A 45 -5.17 2.06 -10.69
C PRO A 45 -5.63 2.44 -12.10
N LEU A 46 -4.87 3.31 -12.76
CA LEU A 46 -4.92 3.55 -14.21
C LEU A 46 -3.55 3.18 -14.77
N MET A 47 -3.47 2.05 -15.46
CA MET A 47 -2.22 1.45 -15.92
C MET A 47 -2.26 1.21 -17.43
N PHE A 48 -1.12 1.44 -18.09
CA PHE A 48 -0.84 0.96 -19.43
C PHE A 48 -0.01 -0.32 -19.31
N GLU A 49 -0.37 -1.34 -20.09
CA GLU A 49 0.25 -2.66 -20.03
C GLU A 49 0.72 -3.10 -21.42
N PHE A 50 1.92 -3.66 -21.44
CA PHE A 50 2.54 -4.28 -22.59
C PHE A 50 3.00 -5.70 -22.22
N ASN A 51 2.48 -6.68 -22.95
CA ASN A 51 2.79 -8.09 -22.76
C ASN A 51 3.34 -8.68 -24.05
N THR A 52 4.44 -9.43 -23.94
CA THR A 52 5.07 -10.06 -25.11
C THR A 52 4.24 -11.17 -25.73
N LYS A 53 3.50 -11.93 -24.91
CA LYS A 53 2.53 -12.92 -25.38
C LYS A 53 1.13 -12.41 -25.06
N ARG A 54 0.30 -12.28 -26.09
CA ARG A 54 -1.13 -11.98 -25.94
C ARG A 54 -1.89 -13.26 -25.63
N ALA A 55 -2.86 -13.23 -24.72
CA ALA A 55 -3.85 -14.30 -24.61
C ALA A 55 -4.66 -14.36 -25.94
N PRO A 56 -5.02 -15.55 -26.45
CA PRO A 56 -5.81 -15.67 -27.66
C PRO A 56 -7.21 -15.25 -27.29
N LEU A 57 -7.83 -14.43 -28.12
CA LEU A 57 -9.25 -14.18 -27.96
C LEU A 57 -9.99 -15.51 -28.14
N PRO A 58 -10.90 -15.88 -27.23
CA PRO A 58 -11.65 -17.12 -27.36
C PRO A 58 -12.45 -17.06 -28.66
N THR A 59 -12.04 -17.86 -29.65
CA THR A 59 -12.79 -18.07 -30.88
C THR A 59 -14.00 -18.96 -30.60
N GLU A 60 -15.12 -18.79 -31.31
CA GLU A 60 -16.38 -19.51 -31.06
C GLU A 60 -16.19 -21.04 -31.01
N GLU A 61 -15.32 -21.59 -31.86
CA GLU A 61 -14.96 -23.02 -31.88
C GLU A 61 -14.35 -23.51 -30.56
N LEU A 62 -13.64 -22.63 -29.86
CA LEU A 62 -12.90 -22.93 -28.65
C LEU A 62 -13.82 -22.93 -27.42
N ILE A 63 -14.79 -22.01 -27.38
CA ILE A 63 -15.90 -21.99 -26.40
C ILE A 63 -16.75 -23.27 -26.52
N LEU A 64 -17.02 -23.72 -27.75
CA LEU A 64 -17.79 -24.93 -28.04
C LEU A 64 -17.02 -26.23 -27.76
N SER A 65 -15.68 -26.20 -27.84
CA SER A 65 -14.84 -27.39 -27.66
C SER A 65 -14.74 -27.87 -26.20
N GLY A 66 -15.15 -27.06 -25.22
CA GLY A 66 -15.05 -27.38 -23.79
C GLY A 66 -13.63 -27.66 -23.30
N LYS A 67 -12.61 -27.33 -24.10
CA LYS A 67 -11.21 -27.65 -23.85
C LYS A 67 -10.59 -26.53 -23.02
N ASP A 68 -10.04 -26.87 -21.86
CA ASP A 68 -9.34 -25.91 -21.02
C ASP A 68 -8.20 -25.25 -21.80
N MET A 69 -8.30 -23.93 -21.95
CA MET A 69 -7.25 -23.08 -22.52
C MET A 69 -6.10 -23.00 -21.53
N ASP A 70 -5.28 -24.04 -21.46
CA ASP A 70 -4.08 -24.01 -20.64
C ASP A 70 -3.03 -23.14 -21.32
N TYR A 71 -3.00 -21.87 -20.92
CA TYR A 71 -2.07 -20.90 -21.47
C TYR A 71 -0.69 -21.10 -20.86
N ASP A 72 0.28 -21.54 -21.67
CA ASP A 72 1.65 -21.77 -21.18
C ASP A 72 2.30 -20.43 -20.82
N ARG A 73 2.33 -20.13 -19.51
CA ARG A 73 2.87 -18.89 -18.92
C ARG A 73 4.39 -18.79 -19.02
N LYS A 74 5.07 -19.84 -19.48
CA LYS A 74 6.53 -19.87 -19.59
C LYS A 74 7.03 -18.80 -20.55
N GLY A 75 7.88 -17.90 -20.04
CA GLY A 75 8.59 -16.92 -20.84
C GLY A 75 7.77 -15.71 -21.32
N ASN A 76 6.61 -15.42 -20.71
CA ASN A 76 5.93 -14.15 -20.99
C ASN A 76 6.59 -13.02 -20.20
N PHE A 77 7.04 -11.97 -20.90
CA PHE A 77 7.48 -10.72 -20.30
C PHE A 77 6.32 -9.71 -20.25
N HIS A 78 6.20 -9.04 -19.12
CA HIS A 78 5.16 -8.09 -18.79
C HIS A 78 5.79 -6.77 -18.36
N LEU A 79 5.30 -5.67 -18.90
CA LEU A 79 5.68 -4.32 -18.49
C LEU A 79 4.41 -3.50 -18.34
N ALA A 80 4.24 -2.83 -17.21
CA ALA A 80 3.15 -1.87 -17.05
C ALA A 80 3.58 -0.65 -16.24
N PHE A 81 2.98 0.48 -16.54
CA PHE A 81 3.23 1.73 -15.85
C PHE A 81 1.97 2.59 -15.83
N GLY A 82 1.87 3.50 -14.88
CA GLY A 82 0.70 4.37 -14.77
C GLY A 82 0.62 5.08 -13.44
N VAL A 83 -0.59 5.47 -13.07
CA VAL A 83 -0.89 6.20 -11.85
C VAL A 83 -1.89 5.44 -11.00
N VAL A 84 -1.79 5.63 -9.69
CA VAL A 84 -2.68 5.00 -8.72
C VAL A 84 -3.19 6.07 -7.78
N GLY A 85 -4.52 6.19 -7.71
CA GLY A 85 -5.21 6.96 -6.68
C GLY A 85 -5.67 6.05 -5.55
N SER A 86 -5.41 6.45 -4.31
CA SER A 86 -5.98 5.83 -3.11
C SER A 86 -6.78 6.85 -2.32
N TRP A 87 -7.89 6.41 -1.72
CA TRP A 87 -8.70 7.19 -0.80
C TRP A 87 -8.92 6.38 0.49
N TYR A 88 -8.52 6.95 1.62
CA TYR A 88 -8.54 6.30 2.93
C TYR A 88 -9.77 6.75 3.73
N PHE A 89 -10.51 5.77 4.28
CA PHE A 89 -11.73 6.01 5.05
C PHE A 89 -11.66 5.48 6.49
N ASP A 90 -10.68 4.63 6.83
CA ASP A 90 -10.38 4.24 8.22
C ASP A 90 -8.91 4.47 8.52
N THR A 91 -8.63 5.33 9.49
CA THR A 91 -7.28 5.61 10.00
C THR A 91 -7.21 5.22 11.47
N MET A 92 -6.17 4.48 11.84
CA MET A 92 -6.02 3.95 13.19
C MET A 92 -4.56 3.92 13.62
N TYR A 93 -4.30 4.55 14.75
CA TYR A 93 -3.03 4.46 15.44
C TYR A 93 -3.10 3.41 16.56
N LYS A 94 -2.08 2.57 16.67
CA LYS A 94 -2.02 1.47 17.65
C LYS A 94 -0.69 1.51 18.39
N GLN A 95 -0.78 1.64 19.72
CA GLN A 95 0.36 1.56 20.62
C GLN A 95 0.24 0.35 21.54
N LYS A 96 1.36 -0.27 21.88
CA LYS A 96 1.46 -1.26 22.95
C LYS A 96 2.69 -0.99 23.80
N TYR A 97 2.47 -0.78 25.08
CA TYR A 97 3.53 -0.53 26.07
C TYR A 97 3.31 -1.42 27.30
N ARG A 98 4.30 -1.43 28.19
CA ARG A 98 4.18 -2.07 29.51
C ARG A 98 4.11 -0.99 30.56
N GLU A 99 3.14 -1.12 31.44
CA GLU A 99 2.93 -0.26 32.62
C GLU A 99 2.76 -1.21 33.81
N ASP A 100 3.60 -1.05 34.84
CA ASP A 100 3.61 -1.90 36.04
C ASP A 100 3.64 -3.42 35.79
N GLY A 101 4.33 -3.86 34.73
CA GLY A 101 4.46 -5.26 34.35
C GLY A 101 3.30 -5.80 33.50
N GLU A 102 2.19 -5.07 33.40
CA GLU A 102 1.05 -5.41 32.56
C GLU A 102 1.21 -4.87 31.12
N ARG A 103 0.63 -5.59 30.15
CA ARG A 103 0.66 -5.17 28.74
C ARG A 103 -0.56 -4.31 28.44
N VAL A 104 -0.35 -3.01 28.29
CA VAL A 104 -1.39 -2.07 27.86
C VAL A 104 -1.38 -1.96 26.33
N LYS A 105 -2.57 -1.87 25.74
CA LYS A 105 -2.78 -1.77 24.28
C LYS A 105 -3.78 -0.67 23.98
N ASP A 106 -3.27 0.45 23.50
CA ASP A 106 -4.09 1.58 23.07
C ASP A 106 -4.36 1.53 21.56
N ARG A 107 -5.58 1.88 21.16
CA ARG A 107 -6.05 1.96 19.79
C ARG A 107 -6.88 3.24 19.62
N ARG A 108 -6.32 4.24 18.96
CA ARG A 108 -6.99 5.52 18.72
C ARG A 108 -7.30 5.70 17.24
N LYS A 109 -8.59 5.89 16.93
CA LYS A 109 -9.03 6.30 15.59
C LYS A 109 -9.01 7.82 15.52
N ALA A 110 -8.16 8.37 14.67
CA ALA A 110 -8.10 9.79 14.34
C ALA A 110 -7.42 9.94 12.98
N SER A 111 -7.55 11.10 12.34
CA SER A 111 -6.90 11.40 11.06
C SER A 111 -5.40 11.67 11.19
N TYR A 112 -4.92 12.14 12.34
CA TYR A 112 -3.51 12.53 12.58
C TYR A 112 -2.95 13.47 11.50
N ASN A 113 -3.81 14.36 10.96
CA ASN A 113 -3.48 15.27 9.87
C ASN A 113 -2.83 14.59 8.65
N THR A 114 -3.09 13.29 8.44
CA THR A 114 -2.68 12.59 7.22
C THR A 114 -3.63 12.91 6.08
N LEU A 115 -3.11 13.03 4.87
CA LEU A 115 -3.97 13.22 3.70
C LEU A 115 -4.93 12.03 3.55
N PRO A 116 -6.24 12.28 3.37
CA PRO A 116 -7.23 11.23 3.21
C PRO A 116 -7.13 10.57 1.81
N TYR A 117 -6.23 11.04 0.95
CA TYR A 117 -5.97 10.47 -0.36
C TYR A 117 -4.47 10.39 -0.62
N ARG A 118 -4.07 9.53 -1.56
CA ARG A 118 -2.71 9.41 -2.07
C ARG A 118 -2.75 9.28 -3.58
N LEU A 119 -1.89 10.01 -4.27
CA LEU A 119 -1.59 9.78 -5.69
C LEU A 119 -0.18 9.23 -5.81
N ALA A 120 0.03 8.23 -6.66
CA ALA A 120 1.36 7.65 -6.87
C ALA A 120 1.60 7.27 -8.33
N ALA A 121 2.83 7.47 -8.80
CA ALA A 121 3.32 6.87 -10.03
C ALA A 121 3.71 5.41 -9.74
N ARG A 122 3.28 4.48 -10.60
CA ARG A 122 3.54 3.04 -10.47
C ARG A 122 4.22 2.50 -11.72
N GLY A 123 5.26 1.71 -11.53
CA GLY A 123 5.88 0.88 -12.56
C GLY A 123 5.92 -0.58 -12.11
N GLN A 124 5.74 -1.51 -13.05
CA GLN A 124 5.89 -2.94 -12.79
C GLN A 124 6.49 -3.67 -13.99
N ILE A 125 7.31 -4.66 -13.69
CA ILE A 125 7.93 -5.57 -14.66
C ILE A 125 7.69 -7.01 -14.21
N GLY A 126 7.52 -7.94 -15.15
CA GLY A 126 7.20 -9.32 -14.84
C GLY A 126 7.76 -10.31 -15.84
N PHE A 127 8.02 -11.52 -15.34
CA PHE A 127 8.41 -12.66 -16.14
C PHE A 127 7.67 -13.91 -15.64
N GLY A 128 6.83 -14.49 -16.49
CA GLY A 128 5.97 -15.62 -16.14
C GLY A 128 5.00 -15.26 -15.01
N SER A 129 5.07 -15.97 -13.89
CA SER A 129 4.20 -15.75 -12.72
C SER A 129 4.73 -14.71 -11.73
N LEU A 130 5.99 -14.29 -11.86
CA LEU A 130 6.63 -13.36 -10.93
C LEU A 130 6.60 -11.95 -11.50
N ASN A 131 6.06 -11.01 -10.73
CA ASN A 131 6.05 -9.59 -11.06
C ASN A 131 6.66 -8.79 -9.93
N LEU A 132 7.43 -7.77 -10.28
CA LEU A 132 8.00 -6.76 -9.38
C LEU A 132 7.32 -5.43 -9.67
N PHE A 133 6.97 -4.69 -8.63
CA PHE A 133 6.44 -3.34 -8.79
C PHE A 133 7.14 -2.35 -7.86
N ALA A 134 7.15 -1.10 -8.28
CA ALA A 134 7.54 0.05 -7.49
C ALA A 134 6.50 1.16 -7.62
N GLU A 135 6.29 1.89 -6.54
CA GLU A 135 5.44 3.07 -6.46
C GLU A 135 6.18 4.22 -5.80
N TYR A 136 6.02 5.39 -6.38
CA TYR A 136 6.51 6.65 -5.85
C TYR A 136 5.32 7.59 -5.61
N GLY A 137 5.16 8.08 -4.38
CA GLY A 137 4.13 9.04 -4.02
C GLY A 137 4.29 10.35 -4.78
N LEU A 138 3.20 10.85 -5.36
CA LEU A 138 3.10 12.17 -5.96
C LEU A 138 2.47 13.20 -5.00
N THR A 139 1.97 12.72 -3.87
CA THR A 139 1.41 13.52 -2.77
C THR A 139 2.19 13.26 -1.49
N SER A 140 2.26 14.26 -0.61
CA SER A 140 2.76 14.08 0.76
C SER A 140 1.88 13.09 1.53
N PHE A 141 2.41 12.57 2.64
CA PHE A 141 1.68 11.73 3.57
C PHE A 141 0.79 12.56 4.53
N PHE A 142 1.25 13.77 4.86
CA PHE A 142 0.55 14.71 5.74
C PHE A 142 -0.12 15.82 4.94
N GLU A 143 -1.16 16.42 5.51
CA GLU A 143 -1.75 17.67 5.01
C GLU A 143 -0.69 18.78 5.00
N ASP A 144 -0.82 19.71 4.05
CA ASP A 144 0.15 20.79 3.87
C ASP A 144 0.38 21.58 5.17
N GLY A 145 1.64 21.65 5.60
CA GLY A 145 2.04 22.35 6.83
C GLY A 145 1.70 21.63 8.13
N LYS A 146 1.01 20.48 8.09
CA LYS A 146 0.56 19.76 9.29
C LYS A 146 1.46 18.59 9.71
N GLY A 147 2.58 18.40 9.04
CA GLY A 147 3.56 17.36 9.34
C GLY A 147 4.83 17.54 8.52
N PRO A 148 5.83 16.66 8.72
CA PRO A 148 7.03 16.66 7.90
C PRO A 148 6.69 16.34 6.44
N ASP A 149 7.41 16.95 5.51
CA ASP A 149 7.31 16.59 4.09
C ASP A 149 7.81 15.15 3.90
N LEU A 150 6.87 14.24 3.69
CA LEU A 150 7.11 12.80 3.67
C LEU A 150 6.38 12.20 2.47
N VAL A 151 7.16 11.73 1.49
CA VAL A 151 6.63 11.08 0.29
C VAL A 151 6.76 9.56 0.42
N PRO A 152 5.66 8.80 0.39
CA PRO A 152 5.72 7.34 0.50
C PRO A 152 6.35 6.70 -0.75
N VAL A 153 7.25 5.73 -0.52
CA VAL A 153 7.78 4.84 -1.57
C VAL A 153 7.40 3.41 -1.22
N SER A 154 7.01 2.61 -2.22
CA SER A 154 6.68 1.20 -2.02
C SER A 154 7.32 0.34 -3.09
N VAL A 155 7.88 -0.79 -2.70
CA VAL A 155 8.40 -1.83 -3.59
C VAL A 155 7.82 -3.16 -3.17
N GLY A 156 7.50 -4.02 -4.13
CA GLY A 156 6.89 -5.30 -3.81
C GLY A 156 6.89 -6.30 -4.95
N ILE A 157 6.46 -7.50 -4.60
CA ILE A 157 6.30 -8.61 -5.53
C ILE A 157 4.82 -8.96 -5.64
N THR A 158 4.38 -9.34 -6.84
CA THR A 158 3.04 -9.88 -7.09
C THR A 158 3.19 -11.30 -7.62
N LEU A 159 2.59 -12.27 -6.92
CA LEU A 159 2.64 -13.71 -7.24
C LEU A 159 1.43 -14.18 -8.07
N LEU A 160 0.59 -13.25 -8.52
CA LEU A 160 -0.55 -13.50 -9.40
C LEU A 160 -0.26 -12.80 -10.73
N GLY A 161 -0.11 -13.59 -11.80
CA GLY A 161 -0.01 -13.06 -13.16
C GLY A 161 -1.36 -12.46 -13.59
N PHE A 162 -1.32 -11.28 -14.19
CA PHE A 162 -2.49 -10.70 -14.84
C PHE A 162 -2.90 -11.59 -16.02
N ASN A 163 -4.22 -11.80 -16.16
CA ASN A 163 -4.88 -12.43 -17.29
C ASN A 163 -6.02 -11.51 -17.73
#